data_AF-A0A7C1EL27-F1
#
_entry.id   AF-A0A7C1EL27-F1
#
_cell.length_a   1.000
_cell.length_b   1.000
_cell.length_c   1.000
_cell.angle_alpha   90.00
_cell.angle_beta   90.00
_cell.angle_gamma   90.00
#
_symmetry.space_group_name_H-M   'P 1'
#
loop_
_entity.id
_entity.type
_entity.pdbx_description
1 polymer ?
#
loop_
_entity_poly.entity_id
_entity_poly.type
_entity_poly.pdbx_seq_one_letter_code
_entity_poly.pdbx_strand_id
1 'polypeptide(L)'
;MACRRRFSRRRTLSVGVLGLTLLLVALPVGLSVGQETTATPTETRSPTGPPMPTETAIPIFTATLLPTVTLTETPTETPTPTATASPTESETPTVTEEIPPTVTYTPLPTETVTLTSTIIQTPSATSITWTTYEDTDPLLVYGSGTWQTYDIPAAAGGNLTTSSDPGATLTVYFEGVGIRVVHSKGPDGGSFSAWVDTDPVQTVDGVAESYSYGHVLAFAGLPAGQHTLTITNGDGALWIEAVQVQGTLISLPALVEPEWSLRFVDHFDDDYFDGWLGENLLPDVFLVPHDTGRALRLFTNSATLHATLGGLSDQVIQCQLYLESGKASFSVSRSQAGSYLLSVGTDGTIQLYRDNTLLGTGHTVPALSGTWHTLRLAIVGRVLRVSVDGAEIVR
;
A
#
# COMPACT_ATOMS: atom_id res chain seq x y z
N MET A 1 34.00 52.57 14.56
CA MET A 1 34.22 51.79 13.32
C MET A 1 33.93 50.32 13.59
N ALA A 2 33.34 49.62 12.61
CA ALA A 2 33.45 48.19 12.21
C ALA A 2 34.04 47.09 13.15
N CYS A 3 33.74 45.77 13.03
CA CYS A 3 32.69 44.97 12.35
C CYS A 3 32.96 43.43 12.52
N ARG A 4 31.93 42.55 12.69
CA ARG A 4 31.86 41.08 12.35
C ARG A 4 32.86 40.06 12.99
N ARG A 5 32.67 38.73 12.97
CA ARG A 5 31.52 37.76 13.07
C ARG A 5 32.06 36.29 13.12
N ARG A 6 31.18 35.30 13.38
CA ARG A 6 31.29 33.81 13.17
C ARG A 6 31.94 33.00 14.32
N PHE A 7 31.53 31.77 14.67
CA PHE A 7 30.27 31.00 14.40
C PHE A 7 30.06 29.95 15.53
N SER A 8 28.86 29.39 15.68
CA SER A 8 28.54 28.36 16.69
C SER A 8 27.77 27.16 16.11
N ARG A 9 27.91 25.98 16.73
CA ARG A 9 26.82 25.13 17.28
C ARG A 9 27.31 23.70 17.60
N ARG A 10 26.98 23.22 18.80
CA ARG A 10 26.66 21.80 19.04
C ARG A 10 25.16 21.62 18.77
N ARG A 11 24.70 20.44 18.37
CA ARG A 11 23.27 20.05 18.35
C ARG A 11 23.08 18.81 19.22
N THR A 12 22.05 18.85 20.05
CA THR A 12 21.53 17.70 20.82
C THR A 12 20.23 17.25 20.15
N LEU A 13 19.92 15.95 20.16
CA LEU A 13 18.66 15.43 19.63
C LEU A 13 17.49 15.80 20.54
N SER A 14 16.33 16.06 19.93
CA SER A 14 15.02 16.04 20.60
C SER A 14 13.98 15.52 19.59
N VAL A 15 13.02 14.76 20.11
CA VAL A 15 12.02 14.00 19.33
C VAL A 15 11.05 14.95 18.61
N GLY A 16 10.67 14.61 17.38
CA GLY A 16 9.68 15.36 16.60
C GLY A 16 8.41 14.54 16.36
N VAL A 17 7.25 15.15 16.60
CA VAL A 17 5.91 14.60 16.28
C VAL A 17 5.33 15.40 15.12
N LEU A 18 4.82 14.72 14.10
CA LEU A 18 4.28 15.29 12.85
C LEU A 18 2.75 15.12 12.78
N GLY A 19 2.05 16.08 12.16
CA GLY A 19 0.59 16.00 11.95
C GLY A 19 0.06 16.76 10.72
N LEU A 20 -0.76 16.06 9.91
CA LEU A 20 -1.70 16.49 8.85
C LEU A 20 -2.44 15.23 8.33
N THR A 21 -3.73 15.15 7.97
CA THR A 21 -4.70 16.05 7.30
C THR A 21 -6.13 15.55 7.61
N LEU A 22 -7.19 16.16 7.05
CA LEU A 22 -8.59 15.69 7.13
C LEU A 22 -9.36 16.01 5.83
N LEU A 23 -10.43 15.24 5.51
CA LEU A 23 -11.45 15.56 4.49
C LEU A 23 -12.74 14.77 4.79
N LEU A 24 -13.73 15.43 5.39
CA LEU A 24 -15.03 14.82 5.72
C LEU A 24 -15.97 14.78 4.51
N VAL A 25 -16.65 13.63 4.33
CA VAL A 25 -17.85 13.48 3.49
C VAL A 25 -18.85 12.61 4.25
N ALA A 26 -20.12 13.02 4.28
CA ALA A 26 -21.25 12.26 4.81
C ALA A 26 -22.37 12.18 3.76
N LEU A 27 -22.95 10.99 3.58
CA LEU A 27 -24.10 10.76 2.69
C LEU A 27 -25.41 10.73 3.51
N PRO A 28 -26.51 11.31 3.01
CA PRO A 28 -27.80 11.25 3.70
C PRO A 28 -28.48 9.89 3.51
N VAL A 29 -28.88 9.26 4.62
CA VAL A 29 -29.83 8.13 4.60
C VAL A 29 -31.25 8.70 4.51
N GLY A 30 -31.83 8.67 3.32
CA GLY A 30 -33.21 9.11 3.05
C GLY A 30 -34.18 7.94 2.93
N LEU A 31 -34.76 7.48 4.04
CA LEU A 31 -35.94 6.62 4.05
C LEU A 31 -37.19 7.49 4.16
N SER A 32 -37.99 7.56 3.10
CA SER A 32 -39.32 8.17 3.12
C SER A 32 -40.36 7.16 2.64
N VAL A 33 -41.24 6.76 3.55
CA VAL A 33 -42.41 5.93 3.23
C VAL A 33 -43.47 6.84 2.62
N GLY A 34 -43.94 6.49 1.42
CA GLY A 34 -44.91 7.30 0.70
C GLY A 34 -46.31 7.24 1.31
N GLN A 35 -47.06 8.32 1.15
CA GLN A 35 -48.52 8.22 1.02
C GLN A 35 -49.02 9.18 -0.05
N GLU A 36 -49.89 8.65 -0.90
CA GLU A 36 -50.38 9.24 -2.15
C GLU A 36 -51.59 10.15 -1.89
N THR A 37 -51.65 11.33 -2.53
CA THR A 37 -52.94 12.00 -2.82
C THR A 37 -52.85 12.84 -4.09
N THR A 38 -53.83 12.65 -4.98
CA THR A 38 -53.94 13.28 -6.30
C THR A 38 -54.62 14.65 -6.23
N ALA A 39 -54.06 15.66 -6.90
CA ALA A 39 -54.79 16.87 -7.30
C ALA A 39 -54.25 17.47 -8.61
N THR A 40 -55.14 17.74 -9.55
CA THR A 40 -54.87 18.32 -10.89
C THR A 40 -54.46 19.80 -10.81
N PRO A 41 -53.50 20.30 -11.61
CA PRO A 41 -53.18 21.73 -11.65
C PRO A 41 -54.24 22.54 -12.42
N THR A 42 -54.68 23.66 -11.84
CA THR A 42 -55.48 24.70 -12.51
C THR A 42 -54.57 25.85 -12.93
N GLU A 43 -54.58 26.21 -14.22
CA GLU A 43 -53.82 27.38 -14.69
C GLU A 43 -54.32 28.69 -14.05
N THR A 44 -53.38 29.48 -13.52
CA THR A 44 -53.61 30.90 -13.21
C THR A 44 -52.57 31.72 -13.96
N ARG A 45 -53.04 32.62 -14.82
CA ARG A 45 -52.19 33.45 -15.69
C ARG A 45 -51.82 34.74 -14.97
N SER A 46 -50.52 35.07 -14.96
CA SER A 46 -49.97 36.32 -14.41
C SER A 46 -49.44 37.21 -15.55
N PRO A 47 -49.56 38.55 -15.48
CA PRO A 47 -49.41 39.40 -16.66
C PRO A 47 -47.96 39.70 -17.08
N THR A 48 -47.84 40.08 -18.35
CA THR A 48 -46.64 40.34 -19.15
C THR A 48 -45.64 41.33 -18.54
N GLY A 49 -44.38 40.90 -18.40
CA GLY A 49 -43.23 41.79 -18.21
C GLY A 49 -42.70 42.38 -19.54
N PRO A 50 -41.98 43.52 -19.52
CA PRO A 50 -41.50 44.21 -20.73
C PRO A 50 -40.44 43.40 -21.50
N PRO A 51 -40.22 43.70 -22.80
CA PRO A 51 -39.35 42.90 -23.66
C PRO A 51 -37.87 42.95 -23.23
N MET A 52 -37.26 41.77 -23.23
CA MET A 52 -35.84 41.56 -22.96
C MET A 52 -34.96 42.25 -24.03
N PRO A 53 -33.82 42.85 -23.68
CA PRO A 53 -32.88 43.35 -24.68
C PRO A 53 -32.30 42.19 -25.49
N THR A 54 -32.15 42.40 -26.80
CA THR A 54 -31.56 41.43 -27.73
C THR A 54 -30.15 41.05 -27.29
N GLU A 55 -29.94 39.77 -26.97
CA GLU A 55 -28.62 39.25 -26.65
C GLU A 55 -27.76 39.23 -27.92
N THR A 56 -26.58 39.86 -27.86
CA THR A 56 -25.63 39.91 -28.98
C THR A 56 -25.03 38.52 -29.18
N ALA A 57 -25.09 38.01 -30.41
CA ALA A 57 -24.57 36.68 -30.74
C ALA A 57 -23.10 36.50 -30.32
N ILE A 58 -22.87 35.52 -29.44
CA ILE A 58 -21.53 35.08 -29.04
C ILE A 58 -20.86 34.40 -30.25
N PRO A 59 -19.60 34.73 -30.60
CA PRO A 59 -18.92 34.08 -31.71
C PRO A 59 -18.70 32.59 -31.43
N ILE A 60 -19.11 31.73 -32.37
CA ILE A 60 -18.83 30.30 -32.34
C ILE A 60 -17.33 30.12 -32.59
N PHE A 61 -16.58 29.73 -31.56
CA PHE A 61 -15.19 29.32 -31.71
C PHE A 61 -15.11 27.95 -32.38
N THR A 62 -14.73 27.94 -33.66
CA THR A 62 -14.43 26.71 -34.39
C THR A 62 -13.17 26.07 -33.80
N ALA A 63 -13.27 24.85 -33.29
CA ALA A 63 -12.11 24.12 -32.79
C ALA A 63 -11.19 23.71 -33.94
N THR A 64 -10.04 24.39 -34.06
CA THR A 64 -8.97 24.00 -34.98
C THR A 64 -8.19 22.83 -34.37
N LEU A 65 -8.25 21.66 -35.01
CA LEU A 65 -7.50 20.49 -34.55
C LEU A 65 -5.99 20.73 -34.65
N LEU A 66 -5.27 20.54 -33.54
CA LEU A 66 -3.81 20.51 -33.54
C LEU A 66 -3.31 19.24 -34.27
N PRO A 67 -2.21 19.31 -35.05
CA PRO A 67 -1.62 18.13 -35.65
C PRO A 67 -0.98 17.22 -34.59
N THR A 68 -1.32 15.93 -34.64
CA THR A 68 -0.66 14.88 -33.85
C THR A 68 0.80 14.73 -34.26
N VAL A 69 1.73 14.86 -33.30
CA VAL A 69 3.15 14.54 -33.52
C VAL A 69 3.36 13.05 -33.26
N THR A 70 3.50 12.26 -34.33
CA THR A 70 3.92 10.86 -34.25
C THR A 70 5.45 10.81 -34.17
N LEU A 71 6.00 10.24 -33.09
CA LEU A 71 7.42 9.94 -33.00
C LEU A 71 7.73 8.64 -33.75
N THR A 72 8.54 8.75 -34.80
CA THR A 72 9.11 7.60 -35.51
C THR A 72 10.53 7.38 -35.01
N GLU A 73 10.74 6.32 -34.22
CA GLU A 73 12.07 5.84 -33.87
C GLU A 73 12.86 5.51 -35.15
N THR A 74 14.00 6.16 -35.32
CA THR A 74 14.92 5.95 -36.46
C THR A 74 16.11 5.12 -35.96
N PRO A 75 16.50 4.02 -36.63
CA PRO A 75 17.61 3.20 -36.16
C PRO A 75 18.93 3.99 -36.15
N THR A 76 19.68 3.88 -35.07
CA THR A 76 20.99 4.51 -34.91
C THR A 76 22.04 3.78 -35.74
N GLU A 77 22.69 4.48 -36.68
CA GLU A 77 23.82 3.91 -37.42
C GLU A 77 25.11 3.90 -36.59
N THR A 78 25.91 2.85 -36.80
CA THR A 78 27.20 2.63 -36.16
C THR A 78 28.28 3.53 -36.79
N PRO A 79 29.05 4.32 -36.02
CA PRO A 79 30.10 5.15 -36.58
C PRO A 79 31.28 4.30 -37.10
N THR A 80 31.53 4.39 -38.41
CA THR A 80 32.74 3.86 -39.05
C THR A 80 33.91 4.85 -38.85
N PRO A 81 35.09 4.42 -38.39
CA PRO A 81 36.25 5.31 -38.27
C PRO A 81 36.93 5.53 -39.62
N THR A 82 36.77 6.73 -40.18
CA THR A 82 37.51 7.19 -41.37
C THR A 82 38.84 7.83 -40.96
N ALA A 83 39.96 7.38 -41.53
CA ALA A 83 41.30 7.91 -41.25
C ALA A 83 41.92 8.63 -42.47
N THR A 84 42.31 9.89 -42.27
CA THR A 84 42.93 10.81 -43.26
C THR A 84 43.72 11.87 -42.45
N ALA A 85 44.98 12.26 -42.70
CA ALA A 85 45.97 11.84 -43.69
C ALA A 85 47.43 11.99 -43.16
N SER A 86 48.37 11.53 -44.00
CA SER A 86 49.85 11.61 -43.93
C SER A 86 50.46 13.00 -43.62
N PRO A 87 51.71 13.01 -43.14
CA PRO A 87 52.77 13.71 -43.90
C PRO A 87 53.90 12.77 -44.38
N THR A 88 54.72 13.29 -45.30
CA THR A 88 55.59 12.54 -46.23
C THR A 88 57.09 12.68 -45.91
N GLU A 89 57.85 11.68 -46.37
CA GLU A 89 59.29 11.67 -46.72
C GLU A 89 60.38 11.30 -45.68
N SER A 90 61.15 10.27 -46.07
CA SER A 90 62.63 10.13 -46.04
C SER A 90 63.39 10.37 -44.73
N GLU A 91 64.26 9.47 -44.24
CA GLU A 91 65.35 8.81 -44.98
C GLU A 91 65.59 7.34 -44.56
N THR A 92 66.44 6.63 -45.32
CA THR A 92 66.97 5.30 -44.98
C THR A 92 68.41 5.39 -44.48
N PRO A 93 68.68 5.09 -43.20
CA PRO A 93 70.02 4.75 -42.73
C PRO A 93 70.23 3.23 -42.65
N THR A 94 71.36 2.78 -43.16
CA THR A 94 71.80 1.38 -43.28
C THR A 94 72.05 0.70 -41.92
N VAL A 95 71.78 -0.61 -41.87
CA VAL A 95 72.07 -1.51 -40.75
C VAL A 95 73.52 -1.40 -40.26
N THR A 96 73.71 -1.37 -38.94
CA THR A 96 74.93 -1.82 -38.27
C THR A 96 74.52 -2.74 -37.13
N GLU A 97 74.88 -4.01 -37.22
CA GLU A 97 74.57 -5.02 -36.21
C GLU A 97 75.56 -4.89 -35.05
N GLU A 98 75.13 -4.29 -33.93
CA GLU A 98 75.85 -4.37 -32.67
C GLU A 98 75.37 -5.62 -31.91
N ILE A 99 76.27 -6.56 -31.64
CA ILE A 99 75.94 -7.84 -31.02
C ILE A 99 75.53 -7.59 -29.55
N PRO A 100 74.27 -7.82 -29.14
CA PRO A 100 73.86 -7.65 -27.76
C PRO A 100 74.50 -8.74 -26.87
N PRO A 101 74.86 -8.44 -25.62
CA PRO A 101 75.47 -9.43 -24.73
C PRO A 101 74.51 -10.59 -24.45
N THR A 102 75.04 -11.81 -24.44
CA THR A 102 74.28 -13.04 -24.22
C THR A 102 73.61 -13.03 -22.83
N VAL A 103 72.31 -12.73 -22.79
CA VAL A 103 71.50 -12.87 -21.58
C VAL A 103 71.34 -14.35 -21.26
N THR A 104 72.07 -14.81 -20.23
CA THR A 104 71.87 -16.15 -19.66
C THR A 104 70.59 -16.16 -18.85
N TYR A 105 69.50 -16.63 -19.45
CA TYR A 105 68.23 -16.83 -18.76
C TYR A 105 68.34 -18.04 -17.82
N THR A 106 68.55 -17.79 -16.53
CA THR A 106 68.34 -18.78 -15.47
C THR A 106 66.86 -19.21 -15.52
N PRO A 107 66.54 -20.51 -15.65
CA PRO A 107 65.16 -20.96 -15.65
C PRO A 107 64.50 -20.64 -14.31
N LEU A 108 63.41 -19.88 -14.36
CA LEU A 108 62.53 -19.66 -13.21
C LEU A 108 62.02 -21.03 -12.71
N PRO A 109 62.01 -21.31 -11.40
CA PRO A 109 61.56 -22.61 -10.90
C PRO A 109 60.12 -22.88 -11.32
N THR A 110 59.90 -23.99 -12.01
CA THR A 110 58.57 -24.45 -12.41
C THR A 110 57.74 -24.77 -11.16
N GLU A 111 56.80 -23.90 -10.80
CA GLU A 111 55.90 -24.16 -9.68
C GLU A 111 55.07 -25.42 -9.96
N THR A 112 55.33 -26.46 -9.18
CA THR A 112 54.61 -27.72 -9.28
C THR A 112 53.27 -27.58 -8.57
N VAL A 113 52.22 -27.29 -9.35
CA VAL A 113 50.84 -27.18 -8.83
C VAL A 113 50.43 -28.52 -8.22
N THR A 114 50.60 -28.63 -6.91
CA THR A 114 50.12 -29.78 -6.14
C THR A 114 48.62 -29.62 -5.97
N LEU A 115 47.85 -30.39 -6.74
CA LEU A 115 46.39 -30.44 -6.63
C LEU A 115 46.01 -31.09 -5.30
N THR A 116 46.01 -30.31 -4.23
CA THR A 116 45.45 -30.71 -2.95
C THR A 116 43.95 -30.92 -3.13
N SER A 117 43.52 -32.17 -3.02
CA SER A 117 42.10 -32.54 -3.07
C SER A 117 41.40 -32.00 -1.82
N THR A 118 40.95 -30.75 -1.85
CA THR A 118 40.04 -30.23 -0.84
C THR A 118 38.78 -31.07 -0.87
N ILE A 119 38.60 -31.90 0.16
CA ILE A 119 37.35 -32.60 0.39
C ILE A 119 36.33 -31.52 0.74
N ILE A 120 35.61 -31.02 -0.27
CA ILE A 120 34.41 -30.22 -0.04
C ILE A 120 33.48 -31.18 0.69
N GLN A 121 33.30 -30.97 1.98
CA GLN A 121 32.21 -31.63 2.70
C GLN A 121 30.94 -31.18 2.01
N THR A 122 30.32 -32.07 1.23
CA THR A 122 28.95 -31.89 0.75
C THR A 122 28.15 -31.49 1.98
N PRO A 123 27.53 -30.29 2.01
CA PRO A 123 26.80 -29.86 3.18
C PRO A 123 25.76 -30.94 3.47
N SER A 124 25.85 -31.56 4.65
CA SER A 124 24.88 -32.56 5.08
C SER A 124 23.53 -31.89 5.00
N ALA A 125 22.69 -32.34 4.06
CA ALA A 125 21.41 -31.68 3.80
C ALA A 125 20.57 -31.78 5.06
N THR A 126 20.47 -30.66 5.80
CA THR A 126 19.57 -30.55 6.94
C THR A 126 18.17 -30.84 6.41
N SER A 127 17.62 -31.98 6.81
CA SER A 127 16.25 -32.34 6.45
C SER A 127 15.31 -31.35 7.13
N ILE A 128 14.89 -30.31 6.39
CA ILE A 128 13.96 -29.31 6.89
C ILE A 128 12.60 -29.99 7.05
N THR A 129 12.30 -30.39 8.29
CA THR A 129 11.05 -31.05 8.66
C THR A 129 9.89 -30.07 8.51
N TRP A 130 8.70 -30.61 8.25
CA TRP A 130 7.47 -29.82 8.28
C TRP A 130 7.08 -29.55 9.74
N THR A 131 7.05 -28.28 10.13
CA THR A 131 6.49 -27.81 11.40
C THR A 131 5.01 -27.52 11.20
N THR A 132 4.12 -28.12 12.00
CA THR A 132 2.68 -27.84 11.96
C THR A 132 2.34 -26.70 12.91
N TYR A 133 1.44 -25.83 12.46
CA TYR A 133 0.80 -24.74 13.19
C TYR A 133 -0.70 -24.93 13.07
N GLU A 134 -1.42 -24.88 14.18
CA GLU A 134 -2.88 -25.06 14.18
C GLU A 134 -3.58 -23.88 13.51
N ASP A 135 -4.82 -24.06 13.05
CA ASP A 135 -5.69 -23.01 12.50
C ASP A 135 -5.81 -21.74 13.38
N THR A 136 -5.62 -21.90 14.68
CA THR A 136 -5.79 -20.89 15.74
C THR A 136 -4.47 -20.26 16.15
N ASP A 137 -3.36 -20.57 15.47
CA ASP A 137 -2.09 -19.89 15.70
C ASP A 137 -2.21 -18.39 15.32
N PRO A 138 -1.79 -17.46 16.21
CA PRO A 138 -1.97 -16.03 16.00
C PRO A 138 -1.15 -15.44 14.83
N LEU A 139 -0.30 -16.23 14.16
CA LEU A 139 0.42 -15.85 12.95
C LEU A 139 -0.35 -16.16 11.66
N LEU A 140 -1.47 -16.88 11.72
CA LEU A 140 -2.42 -17.06 10.62
C LEU A 140 -3.37 -15.85 10.59
N VAL A 141 -3.24 -15.01 9.57
CA VAL A 141 -4.00 -13.75 9.46
C VAL A 141 -5.25 -13.96 8.62
N TYR A 142 -6.38 -14.19 9.30
CA TYR A 142 -7.70 -14.27 8.70
C TYR A 142 -8.31 -12.87 8.48
N GLY A 143 -8.82 -12.61 7.28
CA GLY A 143 -9.33 -11.29 6.88
C GLY A 143 -10.50 -11.35 5.89
N SER A 144 -10.99 -10.17 5.51
CA SER A 144 -12.00 -9.93 4.46
C SER A 144 -13.31 -10.74 4.53
N GLY A 145 -13.64 -11.31 5.69
CA GLY A 145 -14.84 -12.11 5.88
C GLY A 145 -15.07 -12.46 7.35
N THR A 146 -16.19 -13.09 7.63
CA THR A 146 -16.60 -13.57 8.95
C THR A 146 -16.00 -14.95 9.17
N TRP A 147 -15.09 -15.07 10.14
CA TRP A 147 -14.39 -16.31 10.45
C TRP A 147 -14.89 -16.91 11.77
N GLN A 148 -15.08 -18.22 11.80
CA GLN A 148 -15.54 -18.97 12.97
C GLN A 148 -14.71 -20.25 13.13
N THR A 149 -14.32 -20.56 14.36
CA THR A 149 -13.61 -21.80 14.71
C THR A 149 -14.57 -22.84 15.29
N TYR A 150 -14.42 -24.10 14.92
CA TYR A 150 -15.21 -25.23 15.40
C TYR A 150 -14.32 -26.40 15.84
N ASP A 151 -14.65 -27.01 16.99
CA ASP A 151 -14.03 -28.26 17.44
C ASP A 151 -14.51 -29.43 16.55
N ILE A 152 -13.64 -29.95 15.70
CA ILE A 152 -13.91 -31.04 14.76
C ILE A 152 -12.80 -32.09 14.93
N PRO A 153 -12.99 -33.12 15.79
CA PRO A 153 -11.94 -34.10 16.12
C PRO A 153 -11.39 -34.94 14.96
N ALA A 154 -11.97 -34.81 13.76
CA ALA A 154 -11.53 -35.47 12.54
C ALA A 154 -10.63 -34.58 11.65
N ALA A 155 -10.59 -33.26 11.91
CA ALA A 155 -9.67 -32.32 11.29
C ALA A 155 -8.25 -32.47 11.86
N ALA A 156 -7.23 -32.07 11.10
CA ALA A 156 -5.92 -31.79 11.67
C ALA A 156 -6.04 -30.73 12.78
N GLY A 157 -5.25 -30.84 13.85
CA GLY A 157 -5.40 -30.02 15.07
C GLY A 157 -6.57 -30.42 15.99
N GLY A 158 -7.62 -31.04 15.43
CA GLY A 158 -8.87 -31.38 16.14
C GLY A 158 -9.91 -30.25 16.11
N ASN A 159 -9.63 -29.19 15.34
CA ASN A 159 -10.42 -28.00 15.13
C ASN A 159 -10.28 -27.54 13.66
N LEU A 160 -11.15 -26.62 13.24
CA LEU A 160 -10.99 -25.92 11.97
C LEU A 160 -11.57 -24.51 12.05
N THR A 161 -11.01 -23.60 11.27
CA THR A 161 -11.43 -22.20 11.16
C THR A 161 -11.94 -21.94 9.76
N THR A 162 -13.16 -21.42 9.67
CA THR A 162 -13.94 -21.39 8.43
C THR A 162 -14.59 -20.04 8.17
N SER A 163 -14.77 -19.73 6.89
CA SER A 163 -15.64 -18.67 6.39
C SER A 163 -16.41 -19.15 5.17
N SER A 164 -17.61 -18.62 4.97
CA SER A 164 -18.42 -18.78 3.75
C SER A 164 -18.52 -17.49 2.93
N ASP A 165 -17.83 -16.43 3.35
CA ASP A 165 -17.89 -15.13 2.69
C ASP A 165 -16.97 -15.14 1.45
N PRO A 166 -17.48 -14.83 0.24
CA PRO A 166 -16.65 -14.69 -0.94
C PRO A 166 -15.67 -13.53 -0.80
N GLY A 167 -14.40 -13.76 -1.09
CA GLY A 167 -13.32 -12.81 -0.86
C GLY A 167 -12.71 -12.85 0.54
N ALA A 168 -13.18 -13.72 1.45
CA ALA A 168 -12.50 -13.98 2.72
C ALA A 168 -11.06 -14.47 2.48
N THR A 169 -10.10 -13.98 3.26
CA THR A 169 -8.66 -14.23 3.05
C THR A 169 -8.01 -14.94 4.23
N LEU A 170 -7.01 -15.77 3.94
CA LEU A 170 -5.99 -16.19 4.90
C LEU A 170 -4.63 -15.76 4.33
N THR A 171 -3.86 -15.01 5.12
CA THR A 171 -2.49 -14.63 4.79
C THR A 171 -1.52 -15.21 5.82
N VAL A 172 -0.43 -15.81 5.35
CA VAL A 172 0.57 -16.47 6.19
C VAL A 172 1.97 -16.05 5.77
N TYR A 173 2.76 -15.59 6.74
CA TYR A 173 4.16 -15.19 6.51
C TYR A 173 5.09 -16.25 7.10
N PHE A 174 6.08 -16.67 6.33
CA PHE A 174 7.03 -17.69 6.76
C PHE A 174 8.44 -17.43 6.24
N GLU A 175 9.44 -17.93 6.96
CA GLU A 175 10.81 -18.06 6.46
C GLU A 175 11.11 -19.55 6.27
N GLY A 176 11.45 -19.97 5.05
CA GLY A 176 11.55 -21.39 4.72
C GLY A 176 11.77 -21.69 3.23
N VAL A 177 11.39 -22.91 2.83
CA VAL A 177 11.48 -23.42 1.44
C VAL A 177 10.18 -24.10 0.95
N GLY A 178 9.12 -24.04 1.75
CA GLY A 178 7.84 -24.63 1.41
C GLY A 178 6.78 -24.43 2.49
N ILE A 179 5.52 -24.37 2.06
CA ILE A 179 4.33 -24.24 2.90
C ILE A 179 3.22 -25.17 2.40
N ARG A 180 2.41 -25.67 3.33
CA ARG A 180 1.21 -26.46 3.06
C ARG A 180 0.04 -25.90 3.84
N VAL A 181 -1.13 -25.98 3.23
CA VAL A 181 -2.41 -25.69 3.87
C VAL A 181 -3.14 -27.02 4.01
N VAL A 182 -3.47 -27.39 5.23
CA VAL A 182 -4.34 -28.52 5.53
C VAL A 182 -5.77 -27.99 5.62
N HIS A 183 -6.66 -28.55 4.81
CA HIS A 183 -8.02 -28.04 4.64
C HIS A 183 -9.04 -29.18 4.53
N SER A 184 -10.30 -28.86 4.80
CA SER A 184 -11.40 -29.79 4.60
C SER A 184 -12.05 -29.62 3.22
N LYS A 185 -12.87 -30.58 2.83
CA LYS A 185 -13.80 -30.52 1.68
C LYS A 185 -15.18 -31.01 2.12
N GLY A 186 -16.26 -30.50 1.52
CA GLY A 186 -17.62 -30.87 1.89
C GLY A 186 -18.71 -30.35 0.95
N PRO A 187 -20.00 -30.64 1.22
CA PRO A 187 -21.12 -30.31 0.33
C PRO A 187 -21.34 -28.81 0.15
N ASP A 188 -21.10 -28.02 1.22
CA ASP A 188 -21.21 -26.56 1.22
C ASP A 188 -19.90 -25.87 0.78
N GLY A 189 -18.89 -26.65 0.43
CA GLY A 189 -17.59 -26.15 0.03
C GLY A 189 -17.66 -25.47 -1.33
N GLY A 190 -16.63 -24.72 -1.67
CA GLY A 190 -16.48 -24.21 -3.03
C GLY A 190 -15.03 -23.91 -3.37
N SER A 191 -14.81 -23.16 -4.44
CA SER A 191 -13.45 -22.96 -4.95
C SER A 191 -12.73 -21.84 -4.22
N PHE A 192 -11.46 -22.06 -3.89
CA PHE A 192 -10.57 -21.02 -3.37
C PHE A 192 -9.32 -20.90 -4.23
N SER A 193 -8.73 -19.71 -4.22
CA SER A 193 -7.48 -19.39 -4.93
C SER A 193 -6.35 -19.21 -3.92
N ALA A 194 -5.15 -19.67 -4.26
CA ALA A 194 -3.99 -19.58 -3.39
C ALA A 194 -2.68 -19.40 -4.18
N TRP A 195 -1.75 -18.61 -3.65
CA TRP A 195 -0.43 -18.39 -4.25
C TRP A 195 0.60 -18.03 -3.18
N VAL A 196 1.88 -18.23 -3.49
CA VAL A 196 3.00 -17.76 -2.68
C VAL A 196 3.76 -16.69 -3.47
N ASP A 197 3.96 -15.52 -2.88
CA ASP A 197 4.65 -14.36 -3.47
C ASP A 197 4.17 -14.01 -4.89
N THR A 198 4.94 -14.42 -5.92
CA THR A 198 4.67 -14.21 -7.35
C THR A 198 4.47 -15.51 -8.12
N ASP A 199 4.41 -16.65 -7.44
CA ASP A 199 4.16 -17.95 -8.05
C ASP A 199 2.76 -18.03 -8.67
N PRO A 200 2.53 -18.91 -9.67
CA PRO A 200 1.22 -19.07 -10.29
C PRO A 200 0.13 -19.42 -9.26
N VAL A 201 -1.02 -18.74 -9.39
CA VAL A 201 -2.20 -19.02 -8.59
C VAL A 201 -2.69 -20.44 -8.84
N GLN A 202 -2.82 -21.21 -7.76
CA GLN A 202 -3.51 -22.50 -7.74
C GLN A 202 -4.97 -22.28 -7.33
N THR A 203 -5.91 -22.81 -8.13
CA THR A 203 -7.32 -22.87 -7.74
C THR A 203 -7.63 -24.27 -7.22
N VAL A 204 -8.14 -24.36 -6.00
CA VAL A 204 -8.53 -25.61 -5.35
C VAL A 204 -10.05 -25.66 -5.26
N ASP A 205 -10.62 -26.80 -5.63
CA ASP A 205 -12.04 -27.10 -5.41
C ASP A 205 -12.25 -27.66 -3.99
N GLY A 206 -13.12 -27.03 -3.21
CA GLY A 206 -13.54 -27.46 -1.88
C GLY A 206 -14.78 -28.38 -1.84
N VAL A 207 -15.45 -28.61 -2.98
CA VAL A 207 -16.69 -29.40 -3.04
C VAL A 207 -16.42 -30.91 -2.85
N ALA A 208 -17.23 -31.57 -2.04
CA ALA A 208 -17.30 -33.04 -1.94
C ALA A 208 -18.71 -33.50 -1.55
N GLU A 209 -19.11 -34.74 -1.92
CA GLU A 209 -20.42 -35.31 -1.55
C GLU A 209 -20.60 -35.52 -0.03
N SER A 210 -19.52 -35.45 0.75
CA SER A 210 -19.51 -35.59 2.21
C SER A 210 -18.30 -34.88 2.79
N TYR A 211 -18.38 -34.44 4.05
CA TYR A 211 -17.24 -33.81 4.72
C TYR A 211 -16.06 -34.78 4.83
N SER A 212 -14.88 -34.29 4.45
CA SER A 212 -13.62 -35.01 4.47
C SER A 212 -12.48 -34.06 4.82
N TYR A 213 -11.50 -34.57 5.57
CA TYR A 213 -10.54 -33.76 6.31
C TYR A 213 -9.10 -34.11 5.92
N GLY A 214 -8.15 -33.23 6.24
CA GLY A 214 -6.73 -33.46 6.02
C GLY A 214 -6.28 -33.37 4.56
N HIS A 215 -7.02 -32.68 3.68
CA HIS A 215 -6.58 -32.42 2.31
C HIS A 215 -5.43 -31.42 2.33
N VAL A 216 -4.47 -31.56 1.40
CA VAL A 216 -3.24 -30.76 1.41
C VAL A 216 -3.05 -30.02 0.09
N LEU A 217 -3.10 -28.70 0.15
CA LEU A 217 -2.51 -27.81 -0.86
C LEU A 217 -1.03 -27.58 -0.49
N ALA A 218 -0.12 -27.61 -1.46
CA ALA A 218 1.32 -27.49 -1.22
C ALA A 218 2.03 -26.55 -2.20
N PHE A 219 2.95 -25.75 -1.65
CA PHE A 219 3.98 -25.00 -2.36
C PHE A 219 5.34 -25.45 -1.79
N ALA A 220 6.24 -25.94 -2.62
CA ALA A 220 7.50 -26.55 -2.17
C ALA A 220 8.62 -26.35 -3.19
N GLY A 221 9.87 -26.35 -2.71
CA GLY A 221 11.03 -26.03 -3.54
C GLY A 221 11.21 -24.53 -3.76
N LEU A 222 10.65 -23.71 -2.87
CA LEU A 222 10.81 -22.26 -2.89
C LEU A 222 12.28 -21.90 -2.60
N PRO A 223 12.81 -20.79 -3.16
CA PRO A 223 14.12 -20.27 -2.79
C PRO A 223 14.18 -19.97 -1.30
N ALA A 224 15.24 -20.38 -0.58
CA ALA A 224 15.32 -20.14 0.85
C ALA A 224 15.24 -18.64 1.20
N GLY A 225 14.20 -18.24 1.93
CA GLY A 225 13.96 -16.85 2.29
C GLY A 225 12.61 -16.62 2.96
N GLN A 226 12.20 -15.35 3.05
CA GLN A 226 10.87 -14.97 3.51
C GLN A 226 9.86 -15.01 2.36
N HIS A 227 8.67 -15.50 2.68
CA HIS A 227 7.58 -15.74 1.75
C HIS A 227 6.24 -15.33 2.35
N THR A 228 5.29 -15.00 1.49
CA THR A 228 3.89 -14.75 1.83
C THR A 228 3.00 -15.71 1.06
N LEU A 229 2.30 -16.60 1.77
CA LEU A 229 1.14 -17.32 1.23
C LEU A 229 -0.09 -16.43 1.37
N THR A 230 -0.86 -16.31 0.30
CA THR A 230 -2.21 -15.73 0.34
C THR A 230 -3.21 -16.74 -0.19
N ILE A 231 -4.33 -16.90 0.51
CA ILE A 231 -5.52 -17.62 0.08
C ILE A 231 -6.67 -16.61 -0.01
N THR A 232 -7.53 -16.73 -1.02
CA THR A 232 -8.78 -15.98 -1.16
C THR A 232 -9.91 -16.95 -1.52
N ASN A 233 -10.94 -16.97 -0.69
CA ASN A 233 -12.15 -17.76 -0.88
C ASN A 233 -12.96 -17.25 -2.08
N GLY A 234 -13.50 -18.17 -2.88
CA GLY A 234 -14.53 -17.89 -3.88
C GLY A 234 -15.92 -18.04 -3.29
N ASP A 235 -16.87 -18.56 -4.07
CA ASP A 235 -18.18 -18.93 -3.56
C ASP A 235 -18.09 -20.22 -2.71
N GLY A 236 -18.91 -20.32 -1.66
CA GLY A 236 -18.97 -21.48 -0.77
C GLY A 236 -18.05 -21.39 0.46
N ALA A 237 -18.00 -22.46 1.24
CA ALA A 237 -17.21 -22.52 2.48
C ALA A 237 -15.75 -22.93 2.23
N LEU A 238 -14.84 -22.26 2.95
CA LEU A 238 -13.42 -22.58 3.07
C LEU A 238 -13.11 -22.97 4.52
N TRP A 239 -12.65 -24.21 4.73
CA TRP A 239 -12.26 -24.75 6.04
C TRP A 239 -10.75 -24.95 6.13
N ILE A 240 -10.08 -24.21 7.02
CA ILE A 240 -8.65 -24.34 7.31
C ILE A 240 -8.48 -25.16 8.59
N GLU A 241 -7.71 -26.24 8.54
CA GLU A 241 -7.44 -27.12 9.69
C GLU A 241 -6.07 -26.82 10.32
N ALA A 242 -5.04 -26.63 9.49
CA ALA A 242 -3.69 -26.32 9.93
C ALA A 242 -2.84 -25.75 8.78
N VAL A 243 -1.69 -25.17 9.13
CA VAL A 243 -0.62 -24.82 8.19
C VAL A 243 0.64 -25.60 8.54
N GLN A 244 1.38 -26.09 7.55
CA GLN A 244 2.68 -26.71 7.76
C GLN A 244 3.77 -25.95 7.00
N VAL A 245 4.94 -25.75 7.60
CA VAL A 245 6.05 -25.00 7.00
C VAL A 245 7.34 -25.82 7.03
N GLN A 246 8.10 -25.85 5.93
CA GLN A 246 9.51 -26.24 5.95
C GLN A 246 10.36 -25.03 6.32
N GLY A 247 10.40 -24.73 7.60
CA GLY A 247 10.92 -23.47 8.15
C GLY A 247 10.13 -23.06 9.39
N THR A 248 9.88 -21.76 9.53
CA THR A 248 9.04 -21.21 10.61
C THR A 248 8.04 -20.20 10.08
N LEU A 249 6.86 -20.14 10.70
CA LEU A 249 6.05 -18.91 10.64
C LEU A 249 6.85 -17.75 11.23
N ILE A 250 6.64 -16.56 10.65
CA ILE A 250 7.15 -15.30 11.16
C ILE A 250 5.97 -14.36 11.38
N SER A 251 6.11 -13.45 12.34
CA SER A 251 5.19 -12.30 12.42
C SER A 251 5.21 -11.55 11.09
N LEU A 252 4.04 -11.08 10.68
CA LEU A 252 3.83 -10.01 9.69
C LEU A 252 5.09 -9.14 9.54
N PRO A 253 5.83 -9.20 8.41
CA PRO A 253 7.06 -8.45 8.29
C PRO A 253 6.75 -6.98 8.50
N ALA A 254 7.41 -6.39 9.50
CA ALA A 254 7.32 -4.97 9.78
C ALA A 254 7.75 -4.27 8.49
N LEU A 255 6.80 -3.62 7.81
CA LEU A 255 7.10 -2.89 6.60
C LEU A 255 8.08 -1.80 6.99
N VAL A 256 9.30 -1.89 6.48
CA VAL A 256 10.27 -0.82 6.57
C VAL A 256 9.67 0.33 5.78
N GLU A 257 9.01 1.23 6.50
CA GLU A 257 8.47 2.43 5.89
C GLU A 257 9.63 3.23 5.31
N PRO A 258 9.51 3.75 4.08
CA PRO A 258 10.55 4.60 3.54
C PRO A 258 10.70 5.85 4.41
N GLU A 259 11.91 6.42 4.44
CA GLU A 259 12.17 7.71 5.07
C GLU A 259 11.28 8.79 4.43
N TRP A 260 10.18 9.13 5.09
CA TRP A 260 9.18 10.04 4.57
C TRP A 260 9.70 11.48 4.56
N SER A 261 9.76 12.10 3.38
CA SER A 261 9.94 13.54 3.29
C SER A 261 8.66 14.24 3.75
N LEU A 262 8.72 14.99 4.85
CA LEU A 262 7.60 15.84 5.26
C LEU A 262 7.26 16.86 4.17
N ARG A 263 6.01 16.84 3.67
CA ARG A 263 5.55 17.75 2.60
C ARG A 263 4.72 18.93 3.13
N PHE A 264 3.98 18.71 4.20
CA PHE A 264 3.14 19.72 4.86
C PHE A 264 2.90 19.26 6.31
N VAL A 265 2.98 20.20 7.25
CA VAL A 265 2.58 20.04 8.65
C VAL A 265 1.81 21.30 9.04
N ASP A 266 0.77 21.15 9.84
CA ASP A 266 0.09 22.27 10.48
C ASP A 266 -0.28 21.86 11.91
N HIS A 267 0.02 22.75 12.85
CA HIS A 267 -0.24 22.58 14.27
C HIS A 267 -1.46 23.40 14.73
N PHE A 268 -2.04 24.22 13.85
CA PHE A 268 -3.17 25.12 14.12
C PHE A 268 -2.90 26.16 15.22
N ASP A 269 -1.63 26.40 15.53
CA ASP A 269 -1.18 27.30 16.60
C ASP A 269 -1.18 28.78 16.21
N ASP A 270 -1.19 29.13 14.91
CA ASP A 270 -1.37 30.49 14.41
C ASP A 270 -2.77 30.72 13.81
N ASP A 271 -3.09 31.97 13.45
CA ASP A 271 -4.42 32.36 12.96
C ASP A 271 -4.58 32.18 11.43
N TYR A 272 -3.60 31.57 10.75
CA TYR A 272 -3.51 31.49 9.29
C TYR A 272 -3.62 30.04 8.81
N PHE A 273 -4.67 29.77 8.02
CA PHE A 273 -4.91 28.47 7.40
C PHE A 273 -4.07 28.29 6.11
N ASP A 274 -2.78 28.61 6.18
CA ASP A 274 -1.89 28.65 5.02
C ASP A 274 -1.77 27.26 4.36
N GLY A 275 -2.15 27.19 3.09
CA GLY A 275 -2.13 25.95 2.30
C GLY A 275 -3.37 25.05 2.46
N TRP A 276 -4.32 25.42 3.31
CA TRP A 276 -5.67 24.87 3.28
C TRP A 276 -6.57 25.70 2.36
N LEU A 277 -7.49 25.01 1.68
CA LEU A 277 -8.48 25.61 0.80
C LEU A 277 -9.87 25.57 1.44
N GLY A 278 -10.55 26.70 1.33
CA GLY A 278 -11.89 26.99 1.85
C GLY A 278 -12.11 28.50 1.70
N GLU A 279 -12.82 28.91 0.64
CA GLU A 279 -12.81 30.32 0.17
C GLU A 279 -13.36 31.34 1.17
N ASN A 280 -14.05 30.87 2.21
CA ASN A 280 -14.12 31.53 3.50
C ASN A 280 -13.97 30.43 4.56
N LEU A 281 -13.43 30.76 5.74
CA LEU A 281 -13.58 29.88 6.91
C LEU A 281 -15.08 29.66 7.13
N LEU A 282 -15.53 28.42 6.91
CA LEU A 282 -16.93 28.04 7.03
C LEU A 282 -17.40 28.38 8.46
N PRO A 283 -18.67 28.77 8.66
CA PRO A 283 -19.17 29.27 9.94
C PRO A 283 -19.10 28.27 11.11
N ASP A 284 -18.66 27.04 10.85
CA ASP A 284 -18.60 25.90 11.78
C ASP A 284 -17.16 25.41 12.06
N VAL A 285 -16.13 26.13 11.58
CA VAL A 285 -14.71 25.75 11.69
C VAL A 285 -13.97 26.79 12.54
N PHE A 286 -13.43 26.36 13.70
CA PHE A 286 -12.80 27.27 14.66
C PHE A 286 -11.53 26.70 15.27
N LEU A 287 -10.59 27.57 15.61
CA LEU A 287 -9.49 27.26 16.50
C LEU A 287 -9.96 27.32 17.95
N VAL A 288 -9.81 26.21 18.69
CA VAL A 288 -10.11 26.12 20.12
C VAL A 288 -8.83 25.90 20.93
N PRO A 289 -8.76 26.35 22.21
CA PRO A 289 -7.64 26.03 23.08
C PRO A 289 -7.46 24.52 23.27
N HIS A 290 -6.21 24.08 23.36
CA HIS A 290 -5.81 22.69 23.61
C HIS A 290 -4.60 22.64 24.55
N ASP A 291 -4.38 21.50 25.23
CA ASP A 291 -3.31 21.33 26.23
C ASP A 291 -1.89 21.60 25.68
N THR A 292 -1.69 21.44 24.37
CA THR A 292 -0.41 21.69 23.69
C THR A 292 -0.37 23.00 22.89
N GLY A 293 -1.44 23.80 22.89
CA GLY A 293 -1.57 24.98 22.02
C GLY A 293 -3.01 25.21 21.58
N ARG A 294 -3.29 25.04 20.29
CA ARG A 294 -4.65 25.08 19.74
C ARG A 294 -5.00 23.83 18.93
N ALA A 295 -6.28 23.65 18.67
CA ALA A 295 -6.81 22.57 17.85
C ALA A 295 -7.92 23.08 16.92
N LEU A 296 -8.04 22.45 15.75
CA LEU A 296 -9.16 22.69 14.84
C LEU A 296 -10.42 21.95 15.34
N ARG A 297 -11.51 22.69 15.55
CA ARG A 297 -12.83 22.12 15.88
C ARG A 297 -13.81 22.33 14.75
N LEU A 298 -14.54 21.27 14.43
CA LEU A 298 -15.67 21.23 13.50
C LEU A 298 -16.95 21.08 14.31
N PHE A 299 -17.93 21.98 14.13
CA PHE A 299 -19.19 21.95 14.90
C PHE A 299 -20.37 21.29 14.18
N THR A 300 -20.29 21.09 12.86
CA THR A 300 -21.36 20.47 12.05
C THR A 300 -20.87 19.24 11.30
N ASN A 301 -21.81 18.36 10.97
CA ASN A 301 -21.60 17.14 10.19
C ASN A 301 -21.18 17.36 8.72
N SER A 302 -21.13 18.62 8.28
CA SER A 302 -20.88 19.03 6.89
C SER A 302 -19.67 19.96 6.76
N ALA A 303 -19.00 20.30 7.87
CA ALA A 303 -17.81 21.14 7.85
C ALA A 303 -16.62 20.36 7.28
N THR A 304 -16.04 20.89 6.20
CA THR A 304 -14.95 20.26 5.45
C THR A 304 -13.81 21.25 5.25
N LEU A 305 -12.60 20.80 5.56
CA LEU A 305 -11.34 21.48 5.21
C LEU A 305 -10.57 20.57 4.24
N HIS A 306 -9.83 21.13 3.29
CA HIS A 306 -9.04 20.34 2.33
C HIS A 306 -7.71 21.03 2.00
N ALA A 307 -6.67 20.25 1.75
CA ALA A 307 -5.37 20.74 1.30
C ALA A 307 -4.99 20.03 -0.01
N THR A 308 -4.43 20.76 -0.98
CA THR A 308 -4.06 20.20 -2.29
C THR A 308 -2.55 20.03 -2.41
N LEU A 309 -2.10 18.78 -2.36
CA LEU A 309 -0.69 18.41 -2.54
C LEU A 309 -0.48 17.70 -3.88
N GLY A 310 0.31 18.32 -4.77
CA GLY A 310 0.60 17.76 -6.09
C GLY A 310 1.74 16.71 -6.08
N GLY A 311 1.63 15.73 -6.97
CA GLY A 311 2.73 14.82 -7.31
C GLY A 311 3.06 13.74 -6.27
N LEU A 312 2.10 13.32 -5.45
CA LEU A 312 2.28 12.23 -4.49
C LEU A 312 1.83 10.89 -5.11
N SER A 313 2.75 9.91 -5.13
CA SER A 313 2.45 8.52 -5.55
C SER A 313 2.21 7.60 -4.35
N ASP A 314 3.06 7.74 -3.34
CA ASP A 314 2.94 7.12 -2.02
C ASP A 314 2.85 8.24 -1.00
N GLN A 315 2.02 8.06 0.03
CA GLN A 315 1.79 9.09 1.03
C GLN A 315 1.36 8.51 2.37
N VAL A 316 1.73 9.21 3.42
CA VAL A 316 1.25 9.00 4.79
C VAL A 316 0.56 10.27 5.25
N ILE A 317 -0.58 10.08 5.90
CA ILE A 317 -1.36 11.10 6.57
C ILE A 317 -1.45 10.66 8.03
N GLN A 318 -1.20 11.56 8.97
CA GLN A 318 -1.28 11.31 10.40
C GLN A 318 -1.87 12.52 11.11
N CYS A 319 -2.90 12.35 11.92
CA CYS A 319 -3.47 13.44 12.72
C CYS A 319 -3.62 13.04 14.18
N GLN A 320 -3.74 14.04 15.04
CA GLN A 320 -4.39 13.85 16.33
C GLN A 320 -5.88 14.13 16.15
N LEU A 321 -6.72 13.23 16.66
CA LEU A 321 -8.17 13.26 16.54
C LEU A 321 -8.79 13.17 17.93
N TYR A 322 -9.82 13.98 18.17
CA TYR A 322 -10.67 13.91 19.35
C TYR A 322 -12.13 13.86 18.89
N LEU A 323 -12.90 12.88 19.35
CA LEU A 323 -14.31 12.72 19.00
C LEU A 323 -15.22 12.91 20.22
N GLU A 324 -16.13 13.87 20.15
CA GLU A 324 -17.21 14.02 21.14
C GLU A 324 -18.39 13.08 20.83
N SER A 325 -18.77 12.96 19.55
CA SER A 325 -19.89 12.12 19.09
C SER A 325 -19.77 11.82 17.59
N GLY A 326 -20.43 10.76 17.13
CA GLY A 326 -20.61 10.47 15.70
C GLY A 326 -19.38 9.84 15.03
N LYS A 327 -19.03 10.33 13.84
CA LYS A 327 -17.89 9.86 13.04
C LYS A 327 -17.08 11.02 12.49
N ALA A 328 -15.76 10.89 12.46
CA ALA A 328 -14.91 11.66 11.56
C ALA A 328 -14.66 10.87 10.27
N SER A 329 -14.38 11.59 9.18
CA SER A 329 -13.97 10.99 7.92
C SER A 329 -12.76 11.72 7.33
N PHE A 330 -11.86 10.95 6.74
CA PHE A 330 -10.61 11.39 6.12
C PHE A 330 -10.62 10.90 4.68
N SER A 331 -10.40 11.77 3.70
CA SER A 331 -10.38 11.34 2.30
C SER A 331 -9.14 11.82 1.56
N VAL A 332 -8.69 10.96 0.63
CA VAL A 332 -7.50 11.11 -0.18
C VAL A 332 -7.86 10.84 -1.63
N SER A 333 -7.99 11.91 -2.41
CA SER A 333 -8.26 11.82 -3.84
C SER A 333 -6.96 11.78 -4.63
N ARG A 334 -6.71 10.69 -5.35
CA ARG A 334 -5.68 10.61 -6.38
C ARG A 334 -6.36 10.79 -7.73
N SER A 335 -6.08 11.91 -8.40
CA SER A 335 -6.79 12.39 -9.60
C SER A 335 -6.94 11.42 -10.77
N GLN A 336 -6.17 10.33 -10.79
CA GLN A 336 -6.20 9.28 -11.82
C GLN A 336 -6.45 7.86 -11.27
N ALA A 337 -6.59 7.70 -9.94
CA ALA A 337 -6.67 6.39 -9.28
C ALA A 337 -7.87 6.23 -8.33
N GLY A 338 -8.73 7.25 -8.20
CA GLY A 338 -9.89 7.25 -7.33
C GLY A 338 -9.65 7.93 -5.98
N SER A 339 -10.67 7.89 -5.15
CA SER A 339 -10.69 8.46 -3.80
C SER A 339 -10.72 7.37 -2.74
N TYR A 340 -9.86 7.49 -1.72
CA TYR A 340 -9.95 6.69 -0.51
C TYR A 340 -10.69 7.49 0.56
N LEU A 341 -11.57 6.86 1.33
CA LEU A 341 -12.31 7.47 2.44
C LEU A 341 -12.17 6.57 3.66
N LEU A 342 -11.54 7.06 4.71
CA LEU A 342 -11.42 6.43 6.02
C LEU A 342 -12.43 7.07 6.97
N SER A 343 -13.39 6.29 7.48
CA SER A 343 -14.35 6.72 8.49
C SER A 343 -14.00 6.12 9.86
N VAL A 344 -14.11 6.94 10.91
CA VAL A 344 -13.71 6.62 12.29
C VAL A 344 -14.86 7.00 13.23
N GLY A 345 -15.47 6.02 13.89
CA GLY A 345 -16.57 6.21 14.83
C GLY A 345 -16.14 6.34 16.28
N THR A 346 -16.94 7.04 17.08
CA THR A 346 -16.74 7.17 18.54
C THR A 346 -16.77 5.86 19.32
N ASP A 347 -17.40 4.84 18.75
CA ASP A 347 -17.45 3.46 19.26
C ASP A 347 -16.13 2.70 19.11
N GLY A 348 -15.23 3.18 18.24
CA GLY A 348 -14.02 2.47 17.83
C GLY A 348 -14.12 1.80 16.46
N THR A 349 -15.25 1.91 15.77
CA THR A 349 -15.44 1.37 14.41
C THR A 349 -14.56 2.13 13.40
N ILE A 350 -13.69 1.41 12.70
CA ILE A 350 -12.82 1.92 11.64
C ILE A 350 -13.25 1.31 10.30
N GLN A 351 -13.54 2.13 9.29
CA GLN A 351 -13.98 1.67 7.97
C GLN A 351 -13.23 2.39 6.85
N LEU A 352 -12.52 1.65 6.01
CA LEU A 352 -11.78 2.17 4.86
C LEU A 352 -12.51 1.83 3.57
N TYR A 353 -12.79 2.85 2.76
CA TYR A 353 -13.47 2.76 1.47
C TYR A 353 -12.56 3.25 0.33
N ARG A 354 -12.87 2.80 -0.88
CA ARG A 354 -12.41 3.40 -2.14
C ARG A 354 -13.61 3.62 -3.04
N ASP A 355 -13.83 4.86 -3.47
CA ASP A 355 -14.94 5.25 -4.35
C ASP A 355 -16.31 4.66 -3.89
N ASN A 356 -16.57 4.77 -2.58
CA ASN A 356 -17.71 4.22 -1.82
C ASN A 356 -17.76 2.68 -1.66
N THR A 357 -16.86 1.90 -2.25
CA THR A 357 -16.72 0.46 -1.96
C THR A 357 -15.90 0.25 -0.68
N LEU A 358 -16.42 -0.52 0.28
CA LEU A 358 -15.67 -0.89 1.49
C LEU A 358 -14.48 -1.79 1.12
N LEU A 359 -13.27 -1.37 1.48
CA LEU A 359 -12.04 -2.15 1.31
C LEU A 359 -11.70 -2.96 2.57
N GLY A 360 -12.00 -2.42 3.75
CA GLY A 360 -11.70 -3.09 5.01
C GLY A 360 -12.36 -2.39 6.20
N THR A 361 -12.57 -3.15 7.27
CA THR A 361 -13.17 -2.68 8.51
C THR A 361 -12.42 -3.29 9.70
N GLY A 362 -12.35 -2.56 10.80
CA GLY A 362 -11.77 -3.03 12.06
C GLY A 362 -12.34 -2.27 13.24
N HIS A 363 -11.91 -2.61 14.45
CA HIS A 363 -12.42 -2.01 15.69
C HIS A 363 -11.29 -1.78 16.68
N THR A 364 -11.23 -0.62 17.30
CA THR A 364 -10.27 -0.30 18.38
C THR A 364 -10.90 -0.50 19.75
N VAL A 365 -10.12 -0.92 20.76
CA VAL A 365 -10.52 -0.90 22.17
C VAL A 365 -9.39 -0.23 22.96
N PRO A 366 -9.64 0.84 23.75
CA PRO A 366 -10.95 1.44 24.04
C PRO A 366 -11.61 2.15 22.85
N ALA A 367 -12.88 2.51 23.05
CA ALA A 367 -13.65 3.35 22.14
C ALA A 367 -13.05 4.76 22.06
N LEU A 368 -13.19 5.44 20.92
CA LEU A 368 -12.44 6.66 20.57
C LEU A 368 -13.10 7.97 21.02
N SER A 369 -14.04 7.90 21.95
CA SER A 369 -14.80 9.07 22.44
C SER A 369 -14.14 9.71 23.66
N GLY A 370 -14.13 11.05 23.69
CA GLY A 370 -13.70 11.83 24.84
C GLY A 370 -12.19 11.79 25.15
N THR A 371 -11.37 11.22 24.26
CA THR A 371 -9.90 11.20 24.38
C THR A 371 -9.21 11.49 23.04
N TRP A 372 -7.94 11.89 23.10
CA TRP A 372 -7.11 12.16 21.92
C TRP A 372 -6.44 10.88 21.43
N HIS A 373 -6.52 10.64 20.13
CA HIS A 373 -5.92 9.50 19.47
C HIS A 373 -5.06 9.93 18.28
N THR A 374 -3.97 9.22 18.03
CA THR A 374 -3.14 9.40 16.83
C THR A 374 -3.66 8.48 15.73
N LEU A 375 -4.41 9.03 14.78
CA LEU A 375 -4.86 8.30 13.60
C LEU A 375 -3.82 8.44 12.48
N ARG A 376 -3.58 7.35 11.76
CA ARG A 376 -2.64 7.34 10.65
C ARG A 376 -3.15 6.49 9.49
N LEU A 377 -3.11 7.06 8.27
CA LEU A 377 -3.43 6.42 7.00
C LEU A 377 -2.19 6.41 6.12
N ALA A 378 -1.66 5.23 5.80
CA ALA A 378 -0.59 5.05 4.82
C ALA A 378 -1.15 4.47 3.51
N ILE A 379 -0.68 5.00 2.39
CA ILE A 379 -1.01 4.53 1.03
C ILE A 379 0.33 4.37 0.31
N VAL A 380 0.80 3.12 0.15
CA VAL A 380 2.14 2.80 -0.36
C VAL A 380 2.04 1.73 -1.44
N GLY A 381 2.25 2.13 -2.70
CA GLY A 381 2.04 1.29 -3.88
C GLY A 381 0.58 0.82 -3.99
N ARG A 382 0.33 -0.44 -3.59
CA ARG A 382 -1.01 -1.05 -3.52
C ARG A 382 -1.47 -1.35 -2.09
N VAL A 383 -0.61 -1.15 -1.09
CA VAL A 383 -0.91 -1.42 0.32
C VAL A 383 -1.51 -0.16 0.93
N LEU A 384 -2.68 -0.30 1.56
CA LEU A 384 -3.22 0.71 2.46
C LEU A 384 -2.96 0.26 3.90
N ARG A 385 -2.87 1.19 4.85
CA ARG A 385 -2.86 0.87 6.28
C ARG A 385 -3.59 1.94 7.04
N VAL A 386 -4.38 1.53 8.02
CA VAL A 386 -4.95 2.41 9.03
C VAL A 386 -4.42 1.96 10.38
N SER A 387 -3.80 2.87 11.14
CA SER A 387 -3.45 2.63 12.53
C SER A 387 -4.00 3.71 13.46
N VAL A 388 -4.33 3.30 14.68
CA VAL A 388 -4.78 4.16 15.78
C VAL A 388 -3.84 3.95 16.95
N ASP A 389 -3.26 5.02 17.47
CA ASP A 389 -2.25 5.01 18.55
C ASP A 389 -1.07 4.07 18.28
N GLY A 390 -0.74 3.87 17.00
CA GLY A 390 0.32 2.97 16.52
C GLY A 390 -0.11 1.51 16.30
N ALA A 391 -1.30 1.10 16.74
CA ALA A 391 -1.85 -0.23 16.45
C ALA A 391 -2.49 -0.28 15.06
N GLU A 392 -2.08 -1.21 14.19
CA GLU A 392 -2.65 -1.44 12.86
C GLU A 392 -4.05 -2.08 12.97
N ILE A 393 -5.05 -1.47 12.34
CA ILE A 393 -6.48 -1.84 12.45
C ILE A 393 -7.06 -2.30 11.11
N VAL A 394 -6.56 -1.78 9.98
CA VAL A 394 -6.95 -2.17 8.62
C VAL A 394 -5.71 -2.14 7.73
N ARG A 395 -5.56 -3.11 6.82
CA ARG A 395 -4.46 -3.20 5.84
C ARG A 395 -4.89 -3.90 4.56
#